data_AF-A0A9W9RBH9-F1
#
_entry.id   AF-A0A9W9RBH9-F1
#
_cell.length_a   1.000
_cell.length_b   1.000
_cell.length_c   1.000
_cell.angle_alpha   90.00
_cell.angle_beta   90.00
_cell.angle_gamma   90.00
#
_symmetry.space_group_name_H-M   'P 1'
#
loop_
_entity.id
_entity.type
_entity.pdbx_description
1 polymer ?
#
loop_
_entity_poly.entity_id
_entity_poly.type
_entity_poly.pdbx_seq_one_letter_code
_entity_poly.pdbx_strand_id
1 'polypeptide(L)'
;MNFESSCQCSIEALKILSELQNVHAVVNVETILDLIHRVCAQGNSMVQCKDCTKTPQSSIVALPALSEKCLPLLEALCSAYDISTQPGFFDSAMLAFEQPPSPFICIRSKVIMGKTELDEGESRLLVRTVLGRSLMRLVQLMEGLKGIFLVMSKSSQMSHNSTSTLRACELSVETTISRLAVLMQILEGDGDHVPLLN
;
A
#
# COMPACT_ATOMS: atom_id res chain seq x y z
N MET A 1 -34.37 -16.10 -13.77
CA MET A 1 -33.37 -15.78 -12.72
C MET A 1 -32.15 -15.25 -13.42
N ASN A 2 -32.02 -13.93 -13.53
CA ASN A 2 -30.85 -13.30 -14.13
C ASN A 2 -29.76 -13.25 -13.06
N PHE A 3 -28.65 -13.94 -13.27
CA PHE A 3 -27.42 -13.60 -12.58
C PHE A 3 -27.03 -12.22 -13.13
N GLU A 4 -27.39 -11.16 -12.40
CA GLU A 4 -26.85 -9.83 -12.63
C GLU A 4 -25.33 -9.97 -12.75
N SER A 5 -24.80 -9.42 -13.84
CA SER A 5 -23.38 -9.40 -14.17
C SER A 5 -22.61 -8.64 -13.09
N SER A 6 -22.30 -9.33 -12.00
CA SER A 6 -21.46 -8.83 -10.92
C SER A 6 -20.02 -8.81 -11.42
N CYS A 7 -19.37 -7.66 -11.31
CA CYS A 7 -17.96 -7.53 -11.68
C CYS A 7 -17.10 -8.51 -10.86
N GLN A 8 -16.12 -9.16 -11.51
CA GLN A 8 -15.20 -10.10 -10.85
C GLN A 8 -14.21 -9.42 -9.90
N CYS A 9 -14.22 -8.09 -9.87
CA CYS A 9 -13.34 -7.28 -9.04
C CYS A 9 -13.44 -7.60 -7.54
N SER A 10 -14.63 -8.01 -7.09
CA SER A 10 -14.89 -8.40 -5.70
C SER A 10 -14.14 -9.63 -5.27
N ILE A 11 -14.22 -10.67 -6.09
CA ILE A 11 -13.63 -11.97 -5.83
C ILE A 11 -12.12 -11.82 -5.78
N GLU A 12 -11.53 -11.09 -6.72
CA GLU A 12 -10.08 -10.91 -6.77
C GLU A 12 -9.56 -10.05 -5.61
N ALA A 13 -10.26 -8.97 -5.25
CA ALA A 13 -9.92 -8.18 -4.06
C ALA A 13 -9.99 -9.00 -2.77
N LEU A 14 -10.97 -9.88 -2.63
CA LEU A 14 -11.10 -10.76 -1.46
C LEU A 14 -10.00 -11.82 -1.39
N LYS A 15 -9.58 -12.39 -2.53
CA LYS A 15 -8.43 -13.30 -2.57
C LYS A 15 -7.17 -12.60 -2.10
N ILE A 16 -6.87 -11.41 -2.64
CA ILE A 16 -5.69 -10.64 -2.24
C ILE A 16 -5.77 -10.27 -0.75
N LEU A 17 -6.95 -9.88 -0.25
CA LEU A 17 -7.13 -9.61 1.17
C LEU A 17 -6.85 -10.84 2.05
N SER A 18 -7.35 -12.00 1.64
CA SER A 18 -7.12 -13.26 2.34
C SER A 18 -5.64 -13.64 2.32
N GLU A 19 -4.95 -13.45 1.19
CA GLU A 19 -3.50 -13.68 1.10
C GLU A 19 -2.73 -12.75 2.04
N LEU A 20 -3.03 -11.44 2.02
CA LEU A 20 -2.43 -10.45 2.93
C LEU A 20 -2.65 -10.77 4.41
N GLN A 21 -3.80 -11.31 4.78
CA GLN A 21 -4.10 -11.75 6.15
C GLN A 21 -3.33 -13.00 6.57
N ASN A 22 -2.94 -13.83 5.61
CA ASN A 22 -2.25 -15.10 5.84
C ASN A 22 -0.74 -15.02 5.54
N VAL A 23 -0.20 -13.84 5.25
CA VAL A 23 1.25 -13.66 5.09
C VAL A 23 1.94 -14.06 6.37
N HIS A 24 2.95 -14.93 6.24
CA HIS A 24 3.78 -15.33 7.37
C HIS A 24 4.55 -14.14 7.93
N ALA A 25 4.75 -14.11 9.25
CA ALA A 25 5.56 -13.09 9.91
C ALA A 25 6.97 -13.00 9.31
N VAL A 26 7.51 -14.10 8.77
CA VAL A 26 8.77 -14.08 8.02
C VAL A 26 8.45 -14.17 6.52
N VAL A 27 8.82 -13.14 5.76
CA VAL A 27 8.44 -12.97 4.35
C VAL A 27 9.64 -12.55 3.51
N ASN A 28 9.70 -12.93 2.24
CA ASN A 28 10.77 -12.49 1.34
C ASN A 28 10.35 -11.24 0.55
N VAL A 29 11.36 -10.57 -0.03
CA VAL A 29 11.19 -9.32 -0.80
C VAL A 29 10.27 -9.51 -2.00
N GLU A 30 10.43 -10.63 -2.70
CA GLU A 30 9.64 -10.96 -3.88
C GLU A 30 8.15 -11.04 -3.55
N THR A 31 7.79 -11.73 -2.46
CA THR A 31 6.38 -11.85 -2.02
C THR A 31 5.80 -10.50 -1.66
N ILE A 32 6.54 -9.66 -0.93
CA ILE A 32 6.08 -8.30 -0.60
C ILE A 32 5.80 -7.51 -1.88
N LEU A 33 6.74 -7.49 -2.82
CA LEU A 33 6.62 -6.73 -4.07
C LEU A 33 5.50 -7.26 -4.96
N ASP A 34 5.32 -8.59 -5.06
CA ASP A 34 4.23 -9.22 -5.80
C ASP A 34 2.86 -8.84 -5.21
N LEU A 35 2.70 -8.93 -3.89
CA LEU A 35 1.46 -8.56 -3.21
C LEU A 35 1.11 -7.09 -3.44
N ILE A 36 2.07 -6.18 -3.28
CA ILE A 36 1.84 -4.74 -3.53
C ILE A 36 1.47 -4.52 -5.01
N HIS A 37 2.17 -5.18 -5.93
CA HIS A 37 1.87 -5.06 -7.36
C HIS A 37 0.44 -5.50 -7.67
N ARG A 38 0.00 -6.64 -7.12
CA ARG A 38 -1.35 -7.18 -7.30
C ARG A 38 -2.41 -6.28 -6.68
N VAL A 39 -2.16 -5.69 -5.50
CA VAL A 39 -3.03 -4.68 -4.90
C VAL A 39 -3.18 -3.47 -5.83
N CYS A 40 -2.08 -2.93 -6.35
CA CYS A 40 -2.13 -1.79 -7.28
C CYS A 40 -2.87 -2.15 -8.58
N ALA A 41 -2.59 -3.31 -9.17
CA ALA A 41 -3.22 -3.76 -10.40
C ALA A 41 -4.74 -3.93 -10.22
N GLN A 42 -5.14 -4.64 -9.16
CA GLN A 42 -6.55 -4.88 -8.85
C GLN A 42 -7.28 -3.57 -8.50
N GLY A 43 -6.65 -2.70 -7.73
CA GLY A 43 -7.18 -1.39 -7.41
C GLY A 43 -7.43 -0.53 -8.64
N ASN A 44 -6.48 -0.51 -9.58
CA ASN A 44 -6.65 0.22 -10.85
C ASN A 44 -7.81 -0.36 -11.67
N SER A 45 -7.92 -1.68 -11.78
CA SER A 45 -9.06 -2.32 -12.44
C SER A 45 -10.40 -1.94 -11.80
N MET A 46 -10.44 -1.83 -10.47
CA MET A 46 -11.63 -1.45 -9.71
C MET A 46 -12.02 0.02 -9.89
N VAL A 47 -11.07 0.93 -9.84
CA VAL A 47 -11.29 2.37 -10.09
C VAL A 47 -11.80 2.63 -11.50
N GLN A 48 -11.39 1.81 -12.48
CA GLN A 48 -11.85 1.89 -13.87
C GLN A 48 -13.14 1.11 -14.14
N CYS A 49 -13.59 0.27 -13.20
CA CYS A 49 -14.76 -0.57 -13.39
C CYS A 49 -16.04 0.26 -13.23
N LYS A 50 -16.89 0.23 -14.26
CA LYS A 50 -18.18 0.94 -14.28
C LYS A 50 -19.16 0.45 -13.20
N ASP A 51 -19.06 -0.81 -12.78
CA ASP A 51 -19.95 -1.37 -11.76
C ASP A 51 -19.46 -1.02 -10.35
N CYS A 52 -18.14 -1.09 -10.12
CA CYS A 52 -17.53 -0.71 -8.85
C CYS A 52 -17.76 0.77 -8.52
N THR A 53 -17.67 1.64 -9.52
CA THR A 53 -17.83 3.10 -9.35
C THR A 53 -19.28 3.54 -9.15
N LYS A 54 -20.28 2.74 -9.55
CA LYS A 54 -21.69 3.09 -9.46
C LYS A 54 -22.37 2.66 -8.15
N THR A 55 -21.85 1.65 -7.46
CA THR A 55 -22.55 1.04 -6.32
C THR A 55 -21.73 1.11 -5.03
N PRO A 56 -22.28 1.65 -3.92
CA PRO A 56 -21.55 1.85 -2.66
C PRO A 56 -21.34 0.57 -1.83
N GLN A 57 -22.01 -0.53 -2.18
CA GLN A 57 -21.76 -1.88 -1.64
C GLN A 57 -20.63 -2.61 -2.39
N SER A 58 -19.99 -1.93 -3.36
CA SER A 58 -18.96 -2.54 -4.18
C SER A 58 -17.68 -2.75 -3.40
N SER A 59 -16.86 -3.63 -3.93
CA SER A 59 -15.52 -3.97 -3.44
C SER A 59 -14.59 -2.78 -3.32
N ILE A 60 -14.96 -1.63 -3.89
CA ILE A 60 -14.16 -0.40 -3.85
C ILE A 60 -13.90 0.09 -2.42
N VAL A 61 -14.79 -0.21 -1.47
CA VAL A 61 -14.59 0.09 -0.05
C VAL A 61 -13.56 -0.82 0.64
N ALA A 62 -13.15 -1.92 0.00
CA ALA A 62 -12.08 -2.80 0.51
C ALA A 62 -10.68 -2.33 0.09
N LEU A 63 -10.56 -1.45 -0.92
CA LEU A 63 -9.26 -0.92 -1.38
C LEU A 63 -8.47 -0.14 -0.34
N PRO A 64 -9.09 0.70 0.52
CA PRO A 64 -8.37 1.37 1.60
C PRO A 64 -7.77 0.33 2.56
N ALA A 65 -8.56 -0.67 2.97
CA ALA A 65 -8.10 -1.73 3.85
C ALA A 65 -6.96 -2.56 3.24
N LEU A 66 -7.02 -2.88 1.95
CA LEU A 66 -5.92 -3.55 1.23
C LEU A 66 -4.64 -2.71 1.25
N SER A 67 -4.77 -1.40 1.02
CA SER A 67 -3.63 -0.47 0.98
C SER A 67 -3.02 -0.26 2.36
N GLU A 68 -3.84 -0.16 3.40
CA GLU A 68 -3.39 -0.12 4.79
C GLU A 68 -2.60 -1.37 5.19
N LYS A 69 -3.04 -2.56 4.75
CA LYS A 69 -2.34 -3.83 5.00
C LYS A 69 -0.99 -3.95 4.29
N CYS A 70 -0.75 -3.15 3.25
CA CYS A 70 0.56 -3.08 2.61
C CYS A 70 1.60 -2.32 3.44
N LEU A 71 1.17 -1.41 4.33
CA LEU A 71 2.09 -0.50 5.03
C LEU A 71 3.11 -1.23 5.93
N PRO A 72 2.73 -2.20 6.77
CA PRO A 72 3.70 -2.94 7.58
C PRO A 72 4.67 -3.82 6.75
N LEU A 73 4.23 -4.29 5.57
CA LEU A 73 5.07 -5.02 4.63
C LEU A 73 6.11 -4.11 3.97
N LEU A 74 5.70 -2.90 3.60
CA LEU A 74 6.60 -1.85 3.10
C LEU A 74 7.63 -1.45 4.17
N GLU A 75 7.22 -1.34 5.45
CA GLU A 75 8.12 -1.06 6.58
C GLU A 75 9.17 -2.17 6.78
N ALA A 76 8.73 -3.43 6.73
CA ALA A 76 9.62 -4.57 6.84
C ALA A 76 10.63 -4.60 5.69
N LEU A 77 10.19 -4.27 4.47
CA LEU A 77 11.07 -4.17 3.31
C LEU A 77 12.10 -3.04 3.46
N CYS A 78 11.69 -1.85 3.92
CA CYS A 78 12.62 -0.75 4.21
C CYS A 78 13.67 -1.18 5.23
N SER A 79 13.24 -1.83 6.31
CA SER A 79 14.10 -2.30 7.39
C SER A 79 15.13 -3.34 6.89
N ALA A 80 14.74 -4.26 6.01
CA ALA A 80 15.64 -5.29 5.48
C ALA A 80 16.75 -4.76 4.55
N TYR A 81 16.59 -3.55 3.99
CA TYR A 81 17.56 -2.90 3.11
C TYR A 81 18.22 -1.67 3.70
N ASP A 82 18.00 -1.41 4.99
CA ASP A 82 18.52 -0.23 5.69
C ASP A 82 18.09 1.08 5.01
N ILE A 83 16.88 1.10 4.46
CA ILE A 83 16.28 2.29 3.85
C ILE A 83 15.64 3.07 4.98
N SER A 84 16.30 4.15 5.42
CA SER A 84 16.04 4.98 6.61
C SER A 84 14.57 5.06 7.09
N THR A 85 14.10 4.07 7.84
CA THR A 85 12.88 4.18 8.64
C THR A 85 13.29 4.19 10.10
N GLN A 86 13.04 5.30 10.82
CA GLN A 86 13.03 5.19 12.28
C GLN A 86 12.00 4.12 12.69
N PRO A 87 12.27 3.32 13.72
CA PRO A 87 11.33 2.29 14.18
C PRO A 87 9.96 2.92 14.52
N GLY A 88 8.85 2.35 14.02
CA GLY A 88 7.49 2.77 14.38
C GLY A 88 6.87 3.83 13.46
N PHE A 89 7.40 3.99 12.24
CA PHE A 89 7.04 5.07 11.32
C PHE A 89 5.56 5.07 10.89
N PHE A 90 4.93 3.91 10.89
CA PHE A 90 3.57 3.76 10.41
C PHE A 90 2.51 3.86 11.49
N ASP A 91 2.83 4.22 12.73
CA ASP A 91 1.82 4.30 13.78
C ASP A 91 1.25 5.71 13.96
N SER A 92 -0.08 5.81 14.01
CA SER A 92 -0.86 7.05 14.10
C SER A 92 -0.90 7.65 15.51
N ALA A 93 0.11 7.38 16.35
CA ALA A 93 0.25 8.02 17.64
C ALA A 93 1.70 8.41 17.88
N MET A 94 1.97 9.71 17.83
CA MET A 94 3.15 10.26 18.52
C MET A 94 3.17 9.70 19.94
N LEU A 95 4.28 9.05 20.32
CA LEU A 95 4.99 9.17 21.61
C LEU A 95 5.75 7.86 21.95
N ALA A 96 7.07 8.00 22.04
CA ALA A 96 7.98 7.37 23.01
C ALA A 96 7.87 5.85 23.30
N PHE A 97 8.99 5.17 23.01
CA PHE A 97 9.59 4.03 23.73
C PHE A 97 8.66 2.87 24.16
N GLU A 98 8.94 1.69 23.60
CA GLU A 98 8.23 0.40 23.77
C GLU A 98 7.05 0.19 22.83
N GLN A 99 7.33 0.03 21.52
CA GLN A 99 6.36 -0.52 20.58
C GLN A 99 6.87 -1.83 19.98
N PRO A 100 5.98 -2.81 19.70
CA PRO A 100 6.37 -4.06 19.09
C PRO A 100 6.92 -3.79 17.67
N PRO A 101 7.97 -4.50 17.24
CA PRO A 101 8.48 -4.41 15.88
C PRO A 101 7.36 -4.69 14.87
N SER A 102 7.52 -4.22 13.63
CA SER A 102 6.64 -4.61 12.51
C SER A 102 6.30 -6.10 12.64
N PRO A 103 5.02 -6.51 12.49
CA PRO A 103 4.64 -7.91 12.60
C PRO A 103 5.34 -8.79 11.54
N PHE A 104 6.01 -8.15 10.56
CA PHE A 104 6.76 -8.80 9.51
C PHE A 104 8.26 -8.57 9.64
N ILE A 105 9.02 -9.65 9.47
CA ILE A 105 10.45 -9.70 9.27
C ILE A 105 10.67 -10.00 7.79
N CYS A 106 11.22 -9.04 7.05
CA CYS A 106 11.57 -9.25 5.66
C CYS A 106 12.97 -9.89 5.55
N ILE A 107 13.06 -11.05 4.90
CA ILE A 107 14.34 -11.68 4.59
C ILE A 107 14.92 -10.99 3.36
N ARG A 108 16.08 -10.37 3.54
CA ARG A 108 16.87 -9.81 2.45
C ARG A 108 17.17 -10.90 1.43
N SER A 109 16.88 -10.61 0.16
CA SER A 109 17.05 -11.56 -0.93
C SER A 109 18.27 -11.16 -1.75
N LYS A 110 18.98 -12.15 -2.31
CA LYS A 110 20.05 -11.90 -3.27
C LYS A 110 19.47 -11.20 -4.50
N VAL A 111 20.01 -10.05 -4.86
CA VAL A 111 19.51 -9.25 -5.98
C VAL A 111 20.38 -9.50 -7.20
N ILE A 112 19.76 -9.94 -8.29
CA ILE A 112 20.46 -10.26 -9.55
C ILE A 112 19.89 -9.39 -10.66
N MET A 113 20.75 -8.65 -11.35
CA MET A 113 20.41 -7.91 -12.56
C MET A 113 20.99 -8.63 -13.77
N GLY A 114 20.13 -9.37 -14.49
CA GLY A 114 20.56 -10.20 -15.62
C GLY A 114 21.42 -11.38 -15.16
N LYS A 115 22.74 -11.28 -15.35
CA LYS A 115 23.73 -12.29 -14.90
C LYS A 115 24.64 -11.78 -13.78
N THR A 116 24.46 -10.54 -13.34
CA THR A 116 25.31 -9.88 -12.35
C THR A 116 24.59 -9.84 -11.02
N GLU A 117 25.24 -10.35 -9.96
CA GLU A 117 24.81 -10.13 -8.59
C GLU A 117 25.17 -8.71 -8.18
N LEU A 118 24.19 -7.99 -7.64
CA LEU A 118 24.38 -6.63 -7.16
C LEU A 118 25.02 -6.66 -5.77
N ASP A 119 25.91 -5.72 -5.52
CA ASP A 119 26.43 -5.51 -4.17
C ASP A 119 25.35 -4.95 -3.22
N GLU A 120 25.70 -4.73 -1.96
CA GLU A 120 24.75 -4.27 -0.95
C GLU A 120 24.15 -2.88 -1.28
N GLY A 121 24.98 -1.96 -1.77
CA GLY A 121 24.58 -0.60 -2.12
C GLY A 121 23.76 -0.55 -3.39
N GLU A 122 24.16 -1.29 -4.42
CA GLU A 122 23.42 -1.46 -5.68
C GLU A 122 22.05 -2.11 -5.42
N SER A 123 22.02 -3.15 -4.58
CA SER A 123 20.78 -3.82 -4.14
C SER A 123 19.86 -2.85 -3.41
N ARG A 124 20.40 -2.06 -2.48
CA ARG A 124 19.64 -1.03 -1.75
C ARG A 124 19.06 0.00 -2.71
N LEU A 125 19.84 0.50 -3.65
CA LEU A 125 19.39 1.49 -4.64
C LEU A 125 18.29 0.93 -5.54
N LEU A 126 18.42 -0.32 -5.99
CA LEU A 126 17.40 -0.97 -6.81
C LEU A 126 16.10 -1.15 -6.01
N VAL A 127 16.17 -1.65 -4.78
CA VAL A 127 14.99 -1.84 -3.93
C VAL A 127 14.34 -0.51 -3.63
N ARG A 128 15.11 0.54 -3.30
CA ARG A 128 14.60 1.90 -3.13
C ARG A 128 13.86 2.40 -4.36
N THR A 129 14.41 2.17 -5.55
CA THR A 129 13.80 2.57 -6.83
C THR A 129 12.51 1.79 -7.13
N VAL A 130 12.49 0.49 -6.86
CA VAL A 130 11.29 -0.35 -7.03
C VAL A 130 10.21 0.08 -6.02
N LEU A 131 10.60 0.26 -4.77
CA LEU A 131 9.73 0.69 -3.69
C LEU A 131 9.11 2.06 -3.98
N GLY A 132 9.90 3.05 -4.38
CA GLY A 132 9.39 4.38 -4.74
C GLY A 132 8.34 4.33 -5.87
N ARG A 133 8.56 3.47 -6.88
CA ARG A 133 7.56 3.24 -7.93
C ARG A 133 6.28 2.59 -7.40
N SER A 134 6.40 1.63 -6.48
CA SER A 134 5.25 0.98 -5.85
C SER A 134 4.46 1.96 -4.98
N LEU A 135 5.14 2.81 -4.21
CA LEU A 135 4.49 3.84 -3.39
C LEU A 135 3.73 4.86 -4.24
N MET A 136 4.35 5.37 -5.31
CA MET A 136 3.67 6.29 -6.23
C MET A 136 2.38 5.67 -6.80
N ARG A 137 2.41 4.39 -7.16
CA ARG A 137 1.21 3.69 -7.65
C ARG A 137 0.12 3.56 -6.58
N LEU A 138 0.50 3.28 -5.33
CA LEU A 138 -0.44 3.23 -4.21
C LEU A 138 -1.06 4.61 -3.92
N VAL A 139 -0.26 5.67 -3.93
CA VAL A 139 -0.74 7.05 -3.75
C VAL A 139 -1.73 7.41 -4.86
N GLN A 140 -1.37 7.19 -6.13
CA GLN A 140 -2.26 7.45 -7.27
C GLN A 140 -3.58 6.66 -7.17
N LEU A 141 -3.51 5.41 -6.72
CA LEU A 141 -4.70 4.60 -6.50
C LEU A 141 -5.61 5.19 -5.41
N MET A 142 -5.02 5.58 -4.28
CA MET A 142 -5.76 6.21 -3.18
C MET A 142 -6.34 7.57 -3.56
N GLU A 143 -5.63 8.38 -4.35
CA GLU A 143 -6.16 9.64 -4.90
C GLU A 143 -7.34 9.42 -5.84
N GLY A 144 -7.24 8.42 -6.74
CA GLY A 144 -8.36 8.02 -7.60
C GLY A 144 -9.59 7.61 -6.78
N LEU A 145 -9.36 6.88 -5.69
CA LEU A 145 -10.41 6.45 -4.77
C LEU A 145 -11.04 7.62 -4.00
N LYS A 146 -10.23 8.57 -3.52
CA LYS A 146 -10.70 9.82 -2.92
C LYS A 146 -11.63 10.59 -3.87
N GLY A 147 -11.26 10.67 -5.15
CA GLY A 147 -12.09 11.28 -6.19
C GLY A 147 -13.46 10.59 -6.34
N ILE A 148 -13.48 9.26 -6.32
CA ILE A 148 -14.73 8.48 -6.39
C ILE A 148 -15.60 8.73 -5.16
N PHE A 149 -15.05 8.65 -3.94
CA PHE A 149 -15.82 8.90 -2.72
C PHE A 149 -16.36 10.32 -2.65
N LEU A 150 -15.62 11.31 -3.14
CA LEU A 150 -16.08 12.71 -3.22
C LEU A 150 -17.26 12.91 -4.20
N VAL A 151 -17.29 12.18 -5.30
CA VAL A 151 -18.45 12.18 -6.23
C VAL A 151 -19.63 11.47 -5.57
N MET A 152 -19.38 10.36 -4.88
CA MET A 152 -20.42 9.57 -4.21
C MET A 152 -21.06 10.34 -3.05
N SER A 153 -20.30 11.03 -2.21
CA SER A 153 -20.82 11.82 -1.08
C SER A 153 -21.75 12.96 -1.53
N LYS A 154 -21.48 13.56 -2.71
CA LYS A 154 -22.37 14.56 -3.32
C LYS A 154 -23.71 13.98 -3.80
N SER A 155 -23.74 12.69 -4.12
CA SER A 155 -24.95 12.00 -4.65
C SER A 155 -25.84 11.38 -3.56
N SER A 156 -25.32 11.16 -2.35
CA SER A 156 -25.93 10.28 -1.34
C SER A 156 -26.76 10.98 -0.26
N GLN A 157 -27.37 12.15 -0.53
CA GLN A 157 -28.10 12.96 0.46
C GLN A 157 -29.35 12.30 1.13
N MET A 158 -29.63 11.00 0.91
CA MET A 158 -30.87 10.37 1.38
C MET A 158 -30.73 9.15 2.32
N SER A 159 -29.53 8.72 2.73
CA SER A 159 -29.40 7.58 3.65
C SER A 159 -28.35 7.78 4.76
N HIS A 160 -28.80 7.69 6.02
CA HIS A 160 -27.99 7.99 7.21
C HIS A 160 -26.89 6.95 7.48
N ASN A 161 -27.11 5.65 7.18
CA ASN A 161 -26.14 4.58 7.47
C ASN A 161 -25.04 4.42 6.40
N SER A 162 -25.33 4.76 5.14
CA SER A 162 -24.30 4.79 4.08
C SER A 162 -23.29 5.93 4.27
N THR A 163 -23.72 7.01 4.93
CA THR A 163 -22.91 8.20 5.15
C THR A 163 -21.81 8.00 6.21
N SER A 164 -22.03 7.15 7.22
CA SER A 164 -20.99 6.87 8.24
C SER A 164 -19.87 5.98 7.70
N THR A 165 -20.23 4.91 6.97
CA THR A 165 -19.26 3.97 6.37
C THR A 165 -18.40 4.65 5.30
N LEU A 166 -19.02 5.50 4.46
CA LEU A 166 -18.31 6.25 3.44
C LEU A 166 -17.32 7.25 4.07
N ARG A 167 -17.74 7.98 5.12
CA ARG A 167 -16.82 8.88 5.85
C ARG A 167 -15.65 8.14 6.50
N ALA A 168 -15.87 6.95 7.05
CA ALA A 168 -14.78 6.12 7.57
C ALA A 168 -13.80 5.71 6.46
N CYS A 169 -14.31 5.36 5.28
CA CYS A 169 -13.48 5.06 4.11
C CYS A 169 -12.70 6.28 3.62
N GLU A 170 -13.32 7.47 3.56
CA GLU A 170 -12.65 8.72 3.20
C GLU A 170 -11.50 9.04 4.16
N LEU A 171 -11.72 8.91 5.48
CA LEU A 171 -10.69 9.09 6.49
C LEU A 171 -9.55 8.06 6.38
N SER A 172 -9.89 6.80 6.13
CA SER A 172 -8.90 5.73 5.90
C SER A 172 -8.04 6.02 4.66
N VAL A 173 -8.64 6.47 3.56
CA VAL A 173 -7.91 6.90 2.36
C VAL A 173 -6.97 8.06 2.66
N GLU A 174 -7.44 9.11 3.33
CA GLU A 174 -6.61 10.27 3.64
C GLU A 174 -5.43 9.92 4.56
N THR A 175 -5.69 9.08 5.57
CA THR A 175 -4.67 8.60 6.50
C THR A 175 -3.64 7.74 5.77
N THR A 176 -4.09 6.88 4.86
CA THR A 176 -3.22 6.03 4.04
C THR A 176 -2.35 6.85 3.10
N ILE A 177 -2.92 7.84 2.39
CA ILE A 177 -2.17 8.77 1.54
C ILE A 177 -1.09 9.48 2.37
N SER A 178 -1.46 10.00 3.54
CA SER A 178 -0.52 10.71 4.43
C SER A 178 0.65 9.81 4.81
N ARG A 179 0.39 8.57 5.24
CA ARG A 179 1.42 7.58 5.62
C ARG A 179 2.32 7.20 4.44
N LEU A 180 1.75 7.00 3.26
CA LEU A 180 2.51 6.73 2.02
C LEU A 180 3.38 7.92 1.60
N ALA A 181 2.90 9.14 1.77
CA ALA A 181 3.66 10.35 1.43
C ALA A 181 4.88 10.51 2.33
N VAL A 182 4.77 10.22 3.63
CA VAL A 182 5.94 10.28 4.52
C VAL A 182 6.98 9.24 4.11
N LEU A 183 6.57 8.02 3.74
CA LEU A 183 7.52 7.02 3.22
C LEU A 183 8.22 7.50 1.94
N MET A 184 7.51 8.15 1.03
CA MET A 184 8.11 8.69 -0.17
C MET A 184 9.19 9.73 0.17
N GLN A 185 8.94 10.60 1.15
CA GLN A 185 9.94 11.57 1.61
C GLN A 185 11.20 10.89 2.17
N ILE A 186 11.05 9.78 2.89
CA ILE A 186 12.18 8.96 3.35
C ILE A 186 13.01 8.45 2.16
N LEU A 187 12.33 7.93 1.13
CA LEU A 187 12.99 7.45 -0.09
C LEU A 187 13.63 8.57 -0.90
N GLU A 188 13.31 9.83 -0.65
CA GLU A 188 13.94 10.97 -1.30
C GLU A 188 15.10 11.52 -0.46
N GLY A 189 14.96 11.55 0.88
CA GLY A 189 15.90 12.20 1.80
C GLY A 189 17.20 11.45 2.10
N ASP A 190 17.27 10.13 1.92
CA ASP A 190 18.47 9.33 2.21
C ASP A 190 19.54 9.42 1.08
N GLY A 191 19.65 10.58 0.43
CA GLY A 191 20.55 10.86 -0.71
C GLY A 191 21.80 11.69 -0.38
N ASP A 192 21.92 12.24 0.84
CA ASP A 192 22.92 13.28 1.16
C ASP A 192 24.09 12.82 2.08
N HIS A 193 24.37 11.53 2.17
CA HIS A 193 25.59 11.03 2.81
C HIS A 193 26.53 10.34 1.82
N VAL A 194 27.01 11.14 0.87
CA VAL A 194 28.33 10.90 0.25
C VAL A 194 29.37 11.40 1.25
N PRO A 195 30.25 10.55 1.82
CA PRO A 195 31.38 11.06 2.58
C PRO A 195 32.30 11.77 1.59
N LEU A 196 32.39 13.10 1.69
CA LEU A 196 33.51 13.83 1.13
C LEU A 196 34.75 13.34 1.87
N LEU A 197 35.51 12.48 1.19
CA LEU A 197 36.88 12.11 1.57
C LEU A 197 37.70 13.40 1.68
N ASN A 198 38.14 13.71 2.90
CA ASN A 198 39.29 14.60 3.14
C ASN A 198 40.58 13.81 2.94
#